data_AF-A0A383S9J6-F1
#
_entry.id   AF-A0A383S9J6-F1
#
_cell.length_a   1.000
_cell.length_b   1.000
_cell.length_c   1.000
_cell.angle_alpha   90.00
_cell.angle_beta   90.00
_cell.angle_gamma   90.00
#
_symmetry.space_group_name_H-M   'P 1'
#
loop_
_entity.id
_entity.type
_entity.pdbx_description
1 polymer ?
#
loop_
_entity_poly.entity_id
_entity_poly.type
_entity_poly.pdbx_seq_one_letter_code
_entity_poly.pdbx_strand_id
1 'polypeptide(L)' 'MTLVELSEQVGITVVNLSVLKNNRAKAIRFSTLVAICEALGCDVGDLLEVTTEAVEPDEPGTEG' A
#
# COMPACT_ATOMS: atom_id res chain seq x y z
N MET A 1 -14.90 -4.68 2.43
CA MET A 1 -14.08 -5.28 1.36
C MET A 1 -12.91 -6.01 2.01
N THR A 2 -12.67 -7.25 1.62
CA THR A 2 -11.52 -8.07 2.01
C THR A 2 -10.30 -7.72 1.14
N LEU A 3 -9.09 -8.07 1.59
CA LEU A 3 -7.88 -7.82 0.80
C LEU A 3 -7.86 -8.62 -0.51
N VAL A 4 -8.51 -9.80 -0.52
CA VAL A 4 -8.64 -10.66 -1.70
C VAL A 4 -9.52 -9.99 -2.74
N GLU A 5 -10.70 -9.51 -2.36
CA GLU A 5 -11.62 -8.78 -3.25
C GLU A 5 -10.96 -7.52 -3.84
N LEU A 6 -10.24 -6.75 -3.02
CA LEU A 6 -9.52 -5.57 -3.50
C LEU A 6 -8.42 -5.94 -4.51
N SER A 7 -7.75 -7.08 -4.30
CA SER A 7 -6.70 -7.58 -5.20
C SER A 7 -7.24 -7.88 -6.60
N GLU A 8 -8.42 -8.49 -6.66
CA GLU A 8 -9.11 -8.82 -7.90
C GLU A 8 -9.58 -7.55 -8.62
N GLN A 9 -10.11 -6.57 -7.88
CA GLN A 9 -10.61 -5.32 -8.45
C GLN A 9 -9.49 -4.41 -8.97
N VAL A 10 -8.36 -4.33 -8.26
CA VAL A 10 -7.22 -3.46 -8.61
C VAL A 10 -6.27 -4.13 -9.61
N GLY A 11 -6.34 -5.46 -9.76
CA GLY A 11 -5.47 -6.22 -10.66
C GLY A 11 -4.04 -6.37 -10.15
N ILE A 12 -3.84 -6.43 -8.82
CA ILE A 12 -2.55 -6.69 -8.19
C ILE A 12 -2.65 -7.83 -7.18
N THR A 13 -1.54 -8.47 -6.85
CA THR A 13 -1.55 -9.60 -5.92
C THR A 13 -1.90 -9.16 -4.50
N VAL A 14 -2.55 -10.06 -3.75
CA VAL A 14 -2.79 -9.93 -2.29
C VAL A 14 -1.48 -9.63 -1.54
N VAL A 15 -0.36 -10.21 -1.98
CA VAL A 15 0.97 -9.95 -1.40
C VAL A 15 1.37 -8.48 -1.57
N ASN A 16 1.22 -7.90 -2.76
CA ASN A 16 1.56 -6.49 -3.00
C ASN A 16 0.64 -5.55 -2.21
N LEU A 17 -0.67 -5.85 -2.14
CA LEU A 17 -1.60 -5.10 -1.29
C LEU A 17 -1.23 -5.19 0.18
N SER A 18 -0.77 -6.35 0.65
CA SER A 18 -0.33 -6.52 2.03
C SER A 18 0.91 -5.67 2.33
N VAL A 19 1.87 -5.61 1.42
CA VAL A 19 3.06 -4.75 1.57
C VAL A 19 2.67 -3.27 1.62
N LEU A 20 1.73 -2.83 0.77
CA LEU A 20 1.19 -1.47 0.78
C LEU A 20 0.46 -1.15 2.10
N LYS A 21 -0.49 -2.01 2.51
CA LYS A 21 -1.28 -1.85 3.74
C LYS A 21 -0.41 -1.72 4.99
N ASN A 22 0.72 -2.42 5.03
CA ASN A 22 1.62 -2.42 6.18
C ASN A 22 2.73 -1.37 6.08
N ASN A 23 2.61 -0.38 5.18
CA ASN A 23 3.59 0.70 4.99
C ASN A 23 5.02 0.22 4.66
N ARG A 24 5.16 -0.97 4.07
CA ARG A 24 6.47 -1.56 3.70
C ARG A 24 6.81 -1.36 2.22
N ALA A 25 5.93 -0.72 1.45
CA ALA A 25 6.15 -0.47 0.05
C ALA A 25 7.17 0.65 -0.16
N LYS A 26 8.20 0.37 -0.97
CA LYS A 26 9.20 1.38 -1.37
C LYS A 26 8.73 2.26 -2.53
N ALA A 27 7.82 1.74 -3.35
CA ALA A 27 7.27 2.42 -4.51
C ALA A 27 5.89 1.85 -4.85
N ILE A 28 5.06 2.67 -5.47
CA ILE A 28 3.77 2.28 -6.05
C ILE A 28 3.65 2.87 -7.46
N ARG A 29 3.09 2.11 -8.40
CA ARG A 29 2.76 2.67 -9.72
C ARG A 29 1.55 3.57 -9.60
N PHE A 30 1.56 4.71 -10.27
CA PHE A 30 0.43 5.64 -10.25
C PHE A 30 -0.88 4.99 -10.71
N SER A 31 -0.85 4.12 -11.72
CA SER A 31 -2.03 3.36 -12.18
C SER A 31 -2.63 2.47 -11.09
N THR A 32 -1.78 1.88 -10.23
CA THR A 32 -2.23 1.07 -9.10
C THR A 32 -2.85 1.95 -8.02
N LEU A 33 -2.26 3.11 -7.73
CA LEU A 33 -2.82 4.07 -6.78
C LEU A 33 -4.22 4.53 -7.22
N VAL A 34 -4.37 4.91 -8.49
CA VAL A 34 -5.66 5.30 -9.08
C VAL A 34 -6.70 4.18 -8.95
N ALA A 35 -6.34 2.95 -9.32
CA ALA A 35 -7.26 1.81 -9.21
C ALA A 35 -7.68 1.51 -7.77
N ILE A 36 -6.80 1.73 -6.78
CA ILE A 36 -7.16 1.62 -5.35
C ILE A 36 -8.14 2.72 -4.95
N CYS A 37 -7.87 3.98 -5.32
CA CYS A 37 -8.77 5.11 -5.07
C CYS A 37 -10.17 4.87 -5.67
N GLU A 38 -10.24 4.41 -6.92
CA GLU A 38 -11.51 4.07 -7.58
C GLU A 38 -12.24 2.92 -6.86
N ALA A 39 -11.51 1.87 -6.45
CA ALA A 39 -12.10 0.72 -5.80
C ALA A 39 -12.64 1.03 -4.39
N LEU A 40 -11.97 1.93 -3.67
CA LEU A 40 -12.33 2.32 -2.31
C LEU A 40 -13.22 3.57 -2.25
N GLY A 41 -13.37 4.29 -3.37
CA GLY A 41 -14.11 5.55 -3.42
C GLY A 41 -13.46 6.65 -2.58
N CYS A 42 -12.13 6.72 -2.57
CA CYS A 42 -11.35 7.68 -1.78
C CYS A 42 -10.40 8.51 -2.66
N ASP A 43 -9.91 9.61 -2.09
CA ASP A 43 -8.91 10.45 -2.74
C ASP A 43 -7.49 10.02 -2.37
N VAL A 44 -6.50 10.48 -3.14
CA VAL A 44 -5.08 10.17 -2.90
C VAL A 44 -4.62 10.67 -1.53
N GLY A 45 -5.16 11.80 -1.08
CA GLY A 45 -4.86 12.37 0.25
C GLY A 45 -5.34 11.50 1.42
N ASP A 46 -6.28 10.59 1.18
CA ASP A 46 -6.75 9.63 2.19
C ASP A 46 -5.79 8.44 2.34
N LEU A 47 -4.93 8.19 1.34
CA LEU A 47 -4.02 7.04 1.29
C LEU A 47 -2.56 7.39 1.54
N LEU A 48 -2.13 8.59 1.12
CA LEU A 48 -0.73 8.99 1.16
C LEU A 48 -0.55 10.26 1.99
N GLU A 49 0.39 10.18 2.93
CA GLU A 49 0.88 11.32 3.69
C GLU A 49 2.35 11.55 3.33
N VAL A 50 2.73 12.81 3.11
CA VAL A 50 4.12 13.19 2.89
C VAL A 50 4.72 13.58 4.22
N THR A 51 5.62 12.75 4.73
CA THR A 51 6.39 13.04 5.95
C THR A 51 7.78 13.57 5.58
N THR A 52 8.32 14.45 6.41
CA THR A 52 9.71 14.93 6.30
C THR A 52 10.68 14.12 7.17
N GLU A 53 10.15 13.18 7.95
CA GLU A 53 10.95 12.28 8.78
C GLU A 53 11.57 11.20 7.90
N ALA A 54 12.88 10.97 8.07
CA ALA A 54 13.54 9.86 7.41
C ALA A 54 12.89 8.56 7.89
N VAL A 55 12.36 7.76 6.96
CA VAL A 55 11.92 6.41 7.28
C VAL A 55 13.18 5.62 7.63
N GLU A 56 13.43 5.42 8.92
CA GLU A 56 14.44 4.49 9.40
C GLU A 56 14.17 3.14 8.74
N PRO A 57 15.14 2.54 8.01
CA PRO A 57 14.91 1.25 7.38
C PRO A 57 14.54 0.23 8.46
N ASP A 58 13.43 -0.49 8.24
CA ASP A 58 12.93 -1.61 9.08
C ASP A 58 14.14 -2.47 9.52
N GLU A 59 14.59 -2.32 10.77
CA GLU A 59 15.68 -3.13 11.32
C GLU A 59 15.23 -4.59 11.21
N PRO A 60 16.02 -5.48 10.57
CA PRO A 60 15.65 -6.88 10.48
C PRO A 60 15.54 -7.42 11.90
N GLY A 61 14.32 -7.85 12.26
CA GLY A 61 14.01 -8.38 13.58
C GLY A 61 15.05 -9.40 14.01
N THR A 62 15.63 -9.16 15.18
CA THR A 62 16.36 -10.18 15.93
C THR A 62 15.36 -11.30 16.26
N GLU A 63 15.31 -12.32 15.42
CA GLU A 63 14.75 -13.61 15.80
C GLU A 63 15.71 -14.22 16.84
N GLY A 64 15.25 -14.29 18.08
CA GLY A 64 15.87 -15.04 19.17
C GLY A 64 15.00 -16.24 19.55
#